data_AF-A0A2W7RLL8-F1
#
_entry.id   AF-A0A2W7RLL8-F1
#
_cell.length_a   1.000
_cell.length_b   1.000
_cell.length_c   1.000
_cell.angle_alpha   90.00
_cell.angle_beta   90.00
_cell.angle_gamma   90.00
#
_symmetry.space_group_name_H-M   'P 1'
#
loop_
_entity.id
_entity.type
_entity.pdbx_description
1 polymer ?
#
loop_
_entity_poly.entity_id
_entity_poly.type
_entity_poly.pdbx_seq_one_letter_code
_entity_poly.pdbx_strand_id
1 'polypeptide(L)'
;MLEKAIKKEAIIAEYLTGDYSYRQLGVKHGIDFRKIHSWVSKYKGKIKPVKQASKRKEEAAALPAEVKQLQAELRKAKLHNEVLEEMLKLSEQLTGIELRKKFGTKQS
;
A
#
# COMPACT_ATOMS: atom_id res chain seq x y z
N MET A 1 -39.40 -24.72 23.54
CA MET A 1 -38.84 -24.46 22.19
C MET A 1 -37.44 -23.90 22.38
N LEU A 2 -36.40 -24.71 22.15
CA LEU A 2 -35.01 -24.30 22.36
C LEU A 2 -34.61 -23.25 21.31
N GLU A 3 -34.49 -21.99 21.72
CA GLU A 3 -33.78 -20.97 20.96
C GLU A 3 -32.30 -21.38 20.90
N LYS A 4 -31.94 -22.11 19.84
CA LYS A 4 -30.52 -22.33 19.52
C LYS A 4 -29.93 -20.96 19.22
N ALA A 5 -29.23 -20.40 20.20
CA ALA A 5 -28.40 -19.22 20.03
C ALA A 5 -27.56 -19.42 18.76
N ILE A 6 -27.90 -18.68 17.70
CA ILE A 6 -27.29 -18.84 16.39
C ILE A 6 -25.85 -18.35 16.49
N LYS A 7 -24.93 -19.29 16.74
CA LYS A 7 -23.50 -19.01 16.80
C LYS A 7 -23.00 -18.81 15.36
N LYS A 8 -22.71 -17.56 15.03
CA LYS A 8 -22.21 -17.12 13.71
C LYS A 8 -20.98 -17.93 13.27
N GLU A 9 -20.14 -18.30 14.23
CA GLU A 9 -18.93 -19.10 14.02
C GLU A 9 -19.22 -20.51 13.50
N ALA A 10 -20.29 -21.16 13.99
CA ALA A 10 -20.68 -22.49 13.53
C ALA A 10 -21.09 -22.46 12.04
N ILE A 11 -21.83 -21.43 11.62
CA ILE A 11 -22.24 -21.25 10.23
C ILE A 11 -21.03 -20.97 9.32
N ILE A 12 -20.06 -20.20 9.82
CA ILE A 12 -18.81 -19.95 9.08
C ILE A 12 -18.00 -21.24 8.95
N ALA A 13 -17.91 -22.05 10.01
CA ALA A 13 -17.22 -23.34 9.99
C ALA A 13 -17.88 -24.32 9.00
N GLU A 14 -19.21 -24.47 9.03
CA GLU A 14 -19.98 -25.30 8.08
C GLU A 14 -19.81 -24.82 6.63
N TYR A 15 -19.63 -23.51 6.40
CA TYR A 15 -19.31 -22.98 5.08
C TYR A 15 -17.87 -23.32 4.65
N LEU A 16 -16.91 -23.28 5.57
CA LEU A 16 -15.51 -23.55 5.28
C LEU A 16 -15.21 -25.04 5.06
N THR A 17 -15.98 -25.94 5.66
CA THR A 17 -15.87 -27.38 5.37
C THR A 17 -16.33 -27.73 3.95
N GLY A 18 -17.07 -26.84 3.28
CA GLY A 18 -17.43 -26.96 1.86
C GLY A 18 -18.75 -27.69 1.61
N ASP A 19 -19.48 -28.06 2.66
CA ASP A 19 -20.66 -28.93 2.57
C ASP A 19 -21.92 -28.20 2.08
N TYR A 20 -21.97 -26.87 2.20
CA TYR A 20 -23.17 -26.08 1.92
C TYR A 20 -22.90 -24.74 1.23
N SER A 21 -23.77 -24.40 0.29
CA SER A 21 -23.84 -23.07 -0.31
C SER A 21 -24.49 -22.05 0.63
N TYR A 22 -24.22 -20.75 0.43
CA TYR A 22 -24.82 -19.66 1.21
C TYR A 22 -26.36 -19.70 1.26
N ARG A 23 -27.00 -20.19 0.19
CA ARG A 23 -28.47 -20.31 0.12
C ARG A 23 -28.98 -21.48 0.97
N GLN A 24 -28.29 -22.61 0.94
CA GLN A 24 -28.65 -23.78 1.74
C GLN A 24 -28.47 -23.51 3.25
N LEU A 25 -27.38 -22.84 3.64
CA LEU A 25 -27.19 -22.39 5.04
C LEU A 25 -28.26 -21.39 5.47
N GLY A 26 -28.68 -20.51 4.56
CA GLY A 26 -29.74 -19.55 4.85
C GLY A 26 -31.09 -20.21 5.15
N VAL A 27 -31.46 -21.23 4.39
CA VAL A 27 -32.69 -22.02 4.64
C VAL A 27 -32.57 -22.84 5.93
N LYS A 28 -31.42 -23.49 6.16
CA LYS A 28 -31.17 -24.36 7.33
C LYS A 28 -31.21 -23.59 8.66
N HIS A 29 -30.69 -22.36 8.68
CA HIS A 29 -30.60 -21.54 9.89
C HIS A 29 -31.65 -20.42 9.94
N GLY A 30 -32.47 -20.24 8.90
CA GLY A 30 -33.46 -19.16 8.82
C GLY A 30 -32.83 -17.76 8.72
N ILE A 31 -31.68 -17.64 8.05
CA ILE A 31 -30.91 -16.40 7.96
C ILE A 31 -30.74 -15.99 6.50
N ASP A 32 -30.84 -14.71 6.21
CA ASP A 32 -30.54 -14.20 4.88
C ASP A 32 -29.11 -14.54 4.45
N PHE A 33 -28.99 -15.12 3.25
CA PHE A 33 -27.71 -15.47 2.62
C PHE A 33 -26.72 -14.30 2.58
N ARG A 34 -27.21 -13.05 2.48
CA ARG A 34 -26.39 -11.83 2.50
C ARG A 34 -25.66 -11.64 3.83
N LYS A 35 -26.31 -11.97 4.95
CA LYS A 35 -25.75 -11.87 6.30
C LYS A 35 -24.63 -12.90 6.49
N ILE A 36 -24.85 -14.12 6.00
CA ILE A 36 -23.85 -15.20 5.99
C ILE A 36 -22.65 -14.80 5.13
N HIS A 37 -22.88 -14.26 3.93
CA HIS A 37 -21.82 -13.79 3.05
C HIS A 37 -20.97 -12.68 3.69
N SER A 38 -21.59 -11.74 4.41
CA SER A 38 -20.88 -10.70 5.15
C SER A 38 -19.99 -11.29 6.26
N TRP A 39 -20.50 -12.26 7.03
CA TRP A 39 -19.74 -12.91 8.08
C TRP A 39 -18.54 -13.71 7.55
N VAL A 40 -18.76 -14.51 6.51
CA VAL A 40 -17.69 -15.26 5.85
C VAL A 40 -16.66 -14.31 5.22
N SER A 41 -17.09 -13.20 4.62
CA SER A 41 -16.17 -12.22 4.02
C SER A 41 -15.31 -11.50 5.06
N LYS A 42 -15.88 -11.22 6.26
CA LYS A 42 -15.13 -10.69 7.40
C LYS A 42 -14.14 -11.73 7.94
N TYR A 43 -14.56 -12.99 8.05
CA TYR A 43 -13.71 -14.08 8.53
C TYR A 43 -12.55 -14.40 7.58
N LYS A 44 -12.82 -14.51 6.28
CA LYS A 44 -11.81 -14.77 5.24
C LYS A 44 -10.82 -13.61 5.04
N GLY A 45 -10.91 -12.55 5.83
CA GLY A 45 -9.92 -11.48 5.84
C GLY A 45 -9.71 -10.90 4.44
N LYS A 46 -10.78 -10.57 3.70
CA LYS A 46 -10.60 -9.66 2.57
C LYS A 46 -10.12 -8.34 3.15
N ILE A 47 -8.80 -8.18 3.14
CA ILE A 47 -8.05 -6.92 3.27
C ILE A 47 -8.45 -6.07 2.06
N LYS A 48 -9.70 -5.61 2.05
CA LYS A 48 -10.08 -4.44 1.27
C LYS A 48 -10.23 -3.37 2.32
N PRO A 49 -9.40 -2.30 2.30
CA PRO A 49 -9.64 -1.18 3.18
C PRO A 49 -11.07 -0.74 2.91
N VAL A 50 -11.90 -0.83 3.94
CA VAL A 50 -13.18 -0.15 3.97
C VAL A 50 -12.79 1.31 3.78
N LYS A 51 -12.90 1.82 2.55
CA LYS A 51 -12.92 3.26 2.30
C LYS A 51 -14.20 3.72 2.99
N GLN A 52 -14.06 4.03 4.27
CA GLN A 52 -15.06 4.80 4.98
C GLN A 52 -15.19 6.08 4.17
N ALA A 53 -16.35 6.25 3.54
CA ALA A 53 -16.76 7.49 2.94
C ALA A 53 -16.98 8.51 4.07
N SER A 54 -15.93 8.92 4.74
CA SER A 54 -15.91 10.16 5.51
C SER A 54 -15.61 11.28 4.52
N LYS A 55 -16.68 11.83 3.95
CA LYS A 55 -16.69 13.19 3.41
C LYS A 55 -16.02 14.11 4.44
N ARG A 56 -15.10 14.97 3.97
CA ARG A 56 -14.21 15.90 4.71
C ARG A 56 -12.79 15.36 4.99
N LYS A 57 -11.93 15.37 3.95
CA LYS A 57 -10.46 15.43 4.05
C LYS A 57 -9.88 15.70 2.65
N GLU A 58 -10.23 16.83 2.04
CA GLU A 58 -9.73 17.16 0.69
C GLU A 58 -8.43 17.98 0.70
N GLU A 59 -7.99 18.53 1.82
CA GLU A 59 -6.76 19.36 1.85
C GLU A 59 -5.56 18.69 2.56
N ALA A 60 -5.78 17.79 3.52
CA ALA A 60 -4.69 17.17 4.29
C ALA A 60 -4.01 15.96 3.63
N ALA A 61 -4.57 15.43 2.54
CA ALA A 61 -4.06 14.23 1.87
C ALA A 61 -3.22 14.52 0.61
N ALA A 62 -3.33 15.72 0.03
CA ALA A 62 -2.53 16.13 -1.13
C ALA A 62 -1.09 16.48 -0.73
N LEU A 63 -0.93 17.25 0.35
CA LEU A 63 0.37 17.63 0.91
C LEU A 63 1.33 16.44 1.18
N PRO A 64 0.92 15.34 1.85
CA PRO A 64 1.82 14.21 2.08
C PRO A 64 2.16 13.42 0.81
N ALA A 65 1.36 13.52 -0.25
CA ALA A 65 1.67 12.86 -1.53
C ALA A 65 2.75 13.63 -2.29
N GLU A 66 2.63 14.95 -2.36
CA GLU A 66 3.60 15.84 -2.98
C GLU A 66 4.95 15.81 -2.24
N VAL A 67 4.94 15.86 -0.91
CA VAL A 67 6.17 15.73 -0.10
C VAL A 67 6.90 14.42 -0.37
N LYS A 68 6.17 13.30 -0.54
CA LYS A 68 6.79 12.00 -0.87
C LYS A 68 7.39 12.00 -2.27
N GLN A 69 6.73 12.63 -3.24
CA GLN A 69 7.25 12.76 -4.60
C GLN A 69 8.53 13.60 -4.62
N LEU A 70 8.50 14.77 -4.00
CA LEU A 70 9.66 15.66 -3.87
C LEU A 70 10.83 14.97 -3.15
N GLN A 71 10.57 14.18 -2.10
CA GLN A 71 11.61 13.40 -1.42
C GLN A 71 12.24 12.33 -2.34
N ALA A 72 11.44 11.69 -3.20
CA ALA A 72 11.95 10.70 -4.15
C ALA A 72 12.80 11.35 -5.24
N GLU A 73 12.37 12.50 -5.78
CA GLU A 73 13.12 13.27 -6.76
C GLU A 73 14.44 13.78 -6.18
N LEU A 74 14.42 14.28 -4.94
CA LEU A 74 15.62 14.74 -4.23
C LEU A 74 16.63 13.60 -4.05
N ARG A 75 16.16 12.40 -3.68
CA ARG A 75 17.03 11.21 -3.58
C ARG A 75 17.67 10.86 -4.92
N LYS A 76 16.89 10.89 -6.01
CA LYS A 76 17.40 10.61 -7.36
C LYS A 76 18.45 11.63 -7.80
N ALA A 77 18.21 12.92 -7.54
CA ALA A 77 19.15 13.99 -7.87
C ALA A 77 20.47 13.86 -7.08
N LYS A 78 20.40 13.54 -5.78
CA LYS A 78 21.60 13.31 -4.96
C LYS A 78 22.43 12.13 -5.48
N LEU A 79 21.77 11.00 -5.77
CA LEU A 79 22.45 9.83 -6.32
C LEU A 79 23.12 10.15 -7.67
N HIS A 80 22.44 10.90 -8.54
CA HIS A 80 23.04 11.31 -9.82
C HIS A 80 24.30 12.16 -9.63
N ASN A 81 24.27 13.11 -8.68
CA ASN A 81 25.44 13.93 -8.35
C ASN A 81 26.59 13.08 -7.80
N GLU A 82 26.31 12.13 -6.90
CA GLU A 82 27.33 11.22 -6.36
C GLU A 82 28.02 10.42 -7.48
N VAL A 83 27.24 9.86 -8.41
CA VAL A 83 27.77 9.13 -9.57
C VAL A 83 28.62 10.04 -10.46
N LEU A 84 28.20 11.28 -10.71
CA LEU A 84 28.97 12.24 -11.49
C LEU A 84 30.29 12.60 -10.81
N GLU A 85 30.29 12.79 -9.49
CA GLU A 85 31.49 13.05 -8.70
C GLU A 85 32.47 11.86 -8.75
N GLU A 86 31.97 10.63 -8.66
CA GLU A 86 32.79 9.42 -8.79
C GLU A 86 33.38 9.28 -10.19
N MET A 87 32.59 9.53 -11.23
CA MET A 87 33.07 9.52 -12.62
C MET A 87 34.20 10.55 -12.82
N LEU A 88 34.07 11.75 -12.24
CA LEU A 88 35.11 12.76 -12.28
C LEU A 88 36.40 12.29 -11.59
N LYS A 89 36.30 11.68 -10.40
CA LYS A 89 37.46 11.12 -9.69
C LYS A 89 38.15 10.02 -10.51
N LEU A 90 37.38 9.09 -11.07
CA LEU A 90 37.93 8.01 -11.91
C LEU A 90 38.58 8.57 -13.18
N SER A 91 38.00 9.60 -13.78
CA SER A 91 38.57 10.22 -14.99
C SER A 91 39.94 10.85 -14.72
N GLU A 92 40.10 11.51 -13.57
CA GLU A 92 41.37 12.07 -13.13
C GLU A 92 42.40 10.96 -12.91
N GLN A 93 42.01 9.87 -12.25
CA GLN A 93 42.89 8.73 -11.99
C GLN A 93 43.35 8.01 -13.27
N LEU A 94 42.44 7.82 -14.24
CA LEU A 94 42.70 7.00 -15.43
C LEU A 94 43.36 7.78 -16.56
N THR A 95 42.98 9.04 -16.75
CA THR A 95 43.46 9.86 -17.87
C THR A 95 44.47 10.92 -17.47
N GLY A 96 44.62 11.20 -16.17
CA GLY A 96 45.49 12.25 -15.64
C GLY A 96 45.00 13.67 -15.94
N ILE A 97 43.80 13.82 -16.54
CA ILE A 97 43.21 15.11 -16.88
C ILE A 97 42.16 15.45 -15.82
N GLU A 98 42.37 16.57 -15.12
CA GLU A 98 41.38 17.11 -14.18
C GLU A 98 40.19 17.71 -14.95
N LEU A 99 39.09 16.96 -15.10
CA LEU A 99 37.87 17.43 -15.78
C LEU A 99 37.01 18.40 -14.93
N ARG A 100 37.39 18.63 -13.66
CA ARG A 100 36.66 19.51 -12.76
C ARG A 100 36.92 20.99 -13.09
N LYS A 101 35.87 21.73 -13.45
CA LYS A 101 35.94 23.19 -13.62
C LYS A 101 36.24 23.87 -12.28
N LYS A 102 37.43 24.46 -12.13
CA LYS A 102 37.78 25.36 -11.02
C LYS A 102 37.24 26.74 -11.37
N PHE A 103 36.18 27.20 -10.69
CA PHE A 103 35.72 28.58 -10.84
C PHE A 103 36.78 29.52 -10.26
N GLY A 104 37.48 30.26 -11.13
CA GLY A 104 38.33 31.37 -10.73
C GLY A 104 39.58 31.55 -11.56
N THR A 105 39.52 32.47 -12.53
CA THR A 105 40.64 33.39 -12.78
C THR A 105 40.06 34.79 -12.58
N LYS A 106 40.59 35.56 -11.61
CA LYS A 106 40.31 37.00 -11.53
C LYS A 106 40.71 37.60 -12.88
N GLN A 107 39.81 38.28 -13.57
CA GLN A 107 40.20 39.12 -14.69
C GLN A 107 41.04 40.27 -14.12
N SER A 108 42.25 40.42 -14.65
CA SER A 108 43.13 41.57 -14.41
C SER A 108 42.62 42.79 -15.17
#